data_AF-A0A960UMI1-F1
#
_entry.id   AF-A0A960UMI1-F1
#
_cell.length_a   1.000
_cell.length_b   1.000
_cell.length_c   1.000
_cell.angle_alpha   90.00
_cell.angle_beta   90.00
_cell.angle_gamma   90.00
#
_symmetry.space_group_name_H-M   'P 1'
#
loop_
_entity.id
_entity.type
_entity.pdbx_description
1 polymer ?
#
loop_
_entity_poly.entity_id
_entity_poly.type
_entity_poly.pdbx_seq_one_letter_code
_entity_poly.pdbx_strand_id
1 'polypeptide(L)'
;MSYLITAIGAILILAVLFDTFEVIILPRQVTRRIRFTRIFYRTTWIPWAAVAERLGRRREASLGAYGPFSLLLLLSLWAFGLILGFALIHYGSGSRLNTTESINFLTDLYLSATTFFTLGLGDVTPATVHSRIFVALEAGLGFGFLGMVISYLPVLYGAFAQREVSISLLDARAGSPPTAYELLKRYGDHDGTRPGGHGDDLEQFLREWERWSAELLESHLSYPVLAYYRSQHSNQSWLSALSCILDSCSVILVGLKSGPVRQARLTFAMARHAVIDLCQVFDTPPRLGECESRLLPEQQDAIVKALQKGGLGQKRKADWDKELKELRSLYEPYIAALSAHFRLKLPPWAHEKSIHDNWQSTPWKEITGRELPRIKDTDHF
;
A
#
# COMPACT_ATOMS: atom_id res chain seq x y z
N MET A 1 31.87 33.38 -6.13
CA MET A 1 30.47 32.99 -5.84
C MET A 1 29.79 32.26 -6.99
N SER A 2 29.98 32.70 -8.24
CA SER A 2 29.34 32.11 -9.44
C SER A 2 29.57 30.59 -9.60
N TYR A 3 30.81 30.10 -9.45
CA TYR A 3 31.12 28.67 -9.51
C TYR A 3 30.44 27.83 -8.41
N LEU A 4 30.22 28.40 -7.23
CA LEU A 4 29.54 27.71 -6.12
C LEU A 4 28.07 27.49 -6.47
N ILE A 5 27.41 28.49 -7.06
CA ILE A 5 26.00 28.41 -7.45
C ILE A 5 25.81 27.36 -8.56
N THR A 6 26.69 27.35 -9.56
CA THR A 6 26.70 26.32 -10.60
C THR A 6 26.92 24.92 -10.02
N ALA A 7 27.84 24.77 -9.07
CA ALA A 7 28.09 23.49 -8.40
C ALA A 7 26.87 23.01 -7.60
N ILE A 8 26.18 23.91 -6.89
CA ILE A 8 24.93 23.60 -6.17
C ILE A 8 23.85 23.14 -7.16
N GLY A 9 23.68 23.83 -8.28
CA GLY A 9 22.74 23.43 -9.33
C GLY A 9 23.03 22.03 -9.89
N ALA A 10 24.30 21.74 -10.20
CA ALA A 10 24.72 20.43 -10.68
C ALA A 10 24.49 19.31 -9.64
N ILE A 11 24.81 19.56 -8.37
CA ILE A 11 24.55 18.61 -7.27
C ILE A 11 23.05 18.35 -7.12
N LEU A 12 22.22 19.40 -7.21
CA LEU A 12 20.76 19.28 -7.14
C LEU A 12 20.21 18.41 -8.28
N ILE A 13 20.65 18.65 -9.53
CA ILE A 13 20.26 17.84 -10.68
C ILE A 13 20.65 16.37 -10.46
N LEU A 14 21.90 16.11 -10.09
CA LEU A 14 22.39 14.74 -9.86
C LEU A 14 21.62 14.05 -8.73
N ALA A 15 21.31 14.76 -7.64
CA ALA A 15 20.53 14.23 -6.53
C ALA A 15 19.10 13.85 -6.96
N VAL A 16 18.43 14.72 -7.74
CA VAL A 16 17.08 14.44 -8.24
C VAL A 16 17.08 13.31 -9.27
N LEU A 17 18.04 13.28 -10.20
CA LEU A 17 18.17 12.19 -11.16
C LEU A 17 18.44 10.86 -10.46
N PHE A 18 19.29 10.84 -9.44
CA PHE A 18 19.57 9.64 -8.67
C PHE A 18 18.33 9.14 -7.91
N ASP A 19 17.59 10.02 -7.24
CA ASP A 19 16.35 9.65 -6.53
C ASP A 19 15.27 9.19 -7.53
N THR A 20 15.11 9.87 -8.67
CA THR A 20 14.17 9.47 -9.74
C THR A 20 14.52 8.09 -10.30
N PHE A 21 15.80 7.85 -10.61
CA PHE A 21 16.30 6.58 -11.10
C PHE A 21 16.10 5.45 -10.07
N GLU A 22 16.36 5.73 -8.79
CA GLU A 22 16.17 4.75 -7.71
C GLU A 22 14.69 4.40 -7.48
N VAL A 23 13.77 5.35 -7.66
CA VAL A 23 12.35 5.11 -7.46
C VAL A 23 11.69 4.43 -8.66
N ILE A 24 12.07 4.82 -9.89
CA ILE A 24 11.38 4.37 -11.11
C ILE A 24 12.04 3.13 -11.74
N ILE A 25 13.38 3.07 -11.76
CA ILE A 25 14.13 2.10 -12.59
C ILE A 25 14.73 0.95 -11.78
N LEU A 26 15.27 1.23 -10.59
CA LEU A 26 15.95 0.20 -9.79
C LEU A 26 14.96 -0.72 -9.06
N PRO A 27 15.01 -2.06 -9.29
CA PRO A 27 14.35 -3.01 -8.40
C PRO A 27 14.99 -2.91 -7.01
N ARG A 28 14.17 -2.55 -6.02
CA ARG A 28 14.67 -2.12 -4.70
C ARG A 28 15.23 -3.29 -3.89
N GLN A 29 16.38 -3.07 -3.26
CA GLN A 29 16.88 -3.91 -2.16
C GLN A 29 16.62 -3.25 -0.80
N VAL A 30 16.31 -4.06 0.21
CA VAL A 30 15.87 -3.69 1.58
C VAL A 30 16.90 -2.86 2.38
N THR A 31 18.16 -2.77 1.95
CA THR A 31 19.28 -2.42 2.84
C THR A 31 19.76 -0.97 2.85
N ARG A 32 19.19 -0.03 2.09
CA ARG A 32 19.68 1.37 2.07
C ARG A 32 18.88 2.32 2.97
N ARG A 33 19.57 2.90 3.98
CA ARG A 33 18.98 3.61 5.14
C ARG A 33 18.65 5.10 4.94
N ILE A 34 19.20 5.78 3.93
CA ILE A 34 19.00 7.24 3.74
C ILE A 34 18.50 7.49 2.32
N ARG A 35 17.23 7.92 2.19
CA ARG A 35 16.60 8.24 0.90
C ARG A 35 15.71 9.49 1.02
N PHE A 36 15.81 10.38 0.02
CA PHE A 36 15.00 11.60 -0.06
C PHE A 36 13.50 11.27 -0.09
N THR A 37 13.11 10.27 -0.88
CA THR A 37 11.73 9.77 -0.94
C THR A 37 11.17 9.33 0.43
N ARG A 38 11.96 8.67 1.29
CA ARG A 38 11.50 8.26 2.63
C ARG A 38 11.27 9.47 3.53
N ILE A 39 12.16 10.46 3.45
CA ILE A 39 12.00 11.72 4.18
C ILE A 39 10.73 12.42 3.69
N PHE A 40 10.52 12.50 2.38
CA PHE A 40 9.31 13.08 1.77
C PHE A 40 8.01 12.44 2.29
N TYR A 41 7.89 11.11 2.26
CA TYR A 41 6.68 10.45 2.77
C TYR A 41 6.52 10.66 4.27
N ARG A 42 7.60 10.57 5.06
CA ARG A 42 7.52 10.82 6.51
C ARG A 42 7.08 12.26 6.83
N THR A 43 7.65 13.26 6.16
CA THR A 43 7.38 14.68 6.43
C THR A 43 6.00 15.09 5.94
N THR A 44 5.49 14.51 4.87
CA THR A 44 4.16 14.83 4.34
C THR A 44 3.04 14.00 4.98
N TRP A 45 3.30 12.74 5.34
CA TRP A 45 2.30 11.84 5.93
C TRP A 45 1.86 12.26 7.32
N ILE A 46 2.81 12.56 8.22
CA ILE A 46 2.51 12.91 9.61
C ILE A 46 1.53 14.09 9.73
N PRO A 47 1.79 15.26 9.09
CA PRO A 47 0.84 16.37 9.15
C PRO A 47 -0.47 16.04 8.43
N TRP A 48 -0.44 15.34 7.30
CA TRP A 48 -1.64 14.96 6.58
C TRP A 48 -2.56 14.07 7.42
N ALA A 49 -2.01 13.03 8.04
CA ALA A 49 -2.76 12.12 8.91
C ALA A 49 -3.33 12.86 10.14
N ALA A 50 -2.56 13.76 10.75
CA ALA A 50 -3.01 14.57 11.88
C ALA A 50 -4.16 15.51 11.50
N VAL A 51 -4.12 16.11 10.30
CA VAL A 51 -5.23 16.92 9.78
C VAL A 51 -6.44 16.04 9.47
N ALA A 52 -6.23 14.88 8.82
CA ALA A 52 -7.32 13.97 8.46
C ALA A 52 -8.09 13.45 9.68
N GLU A 53 -7.42 13.22 10.81
CA GLU A 53 -8.05 12.83 12.08
C GLU A 53 -9.03 13.88 12.61
N ARG A 54 -8.80 15.16 12.31
CA ARG A 54 -9.69 16.27 12.72
C ARG A 54 -10.91 16.41 11.81
N LEU A 55 -10.95 15.73 10.66
CA LEU A 55 -12.00 15.88 9.65
C LEU A 55 -13.25 15.00 9.88
N GLY A 56 -13.31 14.24 10.99
CA GLY A 56 -14.47 13.45 11.38
C GLY A 56 -14.96 12.54 10.25
N ARG A 57 -16.15 12.82 9.70
CA ARG A 57 -16.77 12.05 8.59
C ARG A 57 -15.93 12.02 7.30
N ARG A 58 -15.08 13.03 7.05
CA ARG A 58 -14.23 13.10 5.84
C ARG A 58 -12.83 12.48 6.05
N ARG A 59 -12.56 11.90 7.22
CA ARG A 59 -11.26 11.30 7.57
C ARG A 59 -10.81 10.27 6.53
N GLU A 60 -11.65 9.28 6.22
CA GLU A 60 -11.28 8.21 5.27
C GLU A 60 -11.06 8.73 3.85
N ALA A 61 -11.88 9.69 3.40
CA ALA A 61 -11.70 10.34 2.10
C ALA A 61 -10.36 11.11 2.01
N SER A 62 -9.99 11.84 3.06
CA SER A 62 -8.71 12.55 3.14
C SER A 62 -7.53 11.59 3.18
N LEU A 63 -7.61 10.51 3.96
CA LEU A 63 -6.56 9.48 4.01
C LEU A 63 -6.43 8.71 2.69
N GLY A 64 -7.53 8.50 1.96
CA GLY A 64 -7.53 7.90 0.62
C GLY A 64 -6.92 8.80 -0.46
N ALA A 65 -7.11 10.10 -0.34
CA ALA A 65 -6.54 11.09 -1.26
C ALA A 65 -5.01 11.18 -1.17
N TYR A 66 -4.40 10.90 -0.01
CA TYR A 66 -2.96 11.08 0.19
C TYR A 66 -2.09 10.29 -0.80
N GLY A 67 -2.41 9.02 -1.08
CA GLY A 67 -1.62 8.19 -2.00
C GLY A 67 -1.44 8.85 -3.38
N PRO A 68 -2.53 9.13 -4.12
CA PRO A 68 -2.46 9.81 -5.41
C PRO A 68 -1.83 11.22 -5.36
N PHE A 69 -2.20 12.05 -4.38
CA PHE A 69 -1.67 13.42 -4.29
C PHE A 69 -0.19 13.45 -3.93
N SER A 70 0.27 12.58 -3.03
CA SER A 70 1.68 12.51 -2.65
C SER A 70 2.56 12.09 -3.83
N LEU A 71 2.08 11.20 -4.71
CA LEU A 71 2.78 10.84 -5.94
C LEU A 71 2.90 12.04 -6.88
N LEU A 72 1.80 12.76 -7.16
CA LEU A 72 1.83 13.95 -8.00
C LEU A 72 2.76 15.03 -7.41
N LEU A 73 2.73 15.21 -6.09
CA LEU A 73 3.60 16.16 -5.39
C LEU A 73 5.07 15.76 -5.50
N LEU A 74 5.39 14.47 -5.36
CA LEU A 74 6.76 13.96 -5.52
C LEU A 74 7.28 14.20 -6.94
N LEU A 75 6.48 13.87 -7.97
CA LEU A 75 6.82 14.12 -9.37
C LEU A 75 7.02 15.61 -9.65
N SER A 76 6.16 16.46 -9.08
CA SER A 76 6.27 17.92 -9.20
C SER A 76 7.54 18.45 -8.51
N LEU A 77 7.91 17.88 -7.36
CA LEU A 77 9.11 18.25 -6.63
C LEU A 77 10.38 17.87 -7.40
N TRP A 78 10.40 16.71 -8.07
CA TRP A 78 11.51 16.35 -8.95
C TRP A 78 11.60 17.25 -10.18
N ALA A 79 10.48 17.49 -10.87
CA ALA A 79 10.45 18.40 -12.02
C ALA A 79 10.94 19.81 -11.62
N PHE A 80 10.41 20.34 -10.51
CA PHE A 80 10.84 21.62 -9.97
C PHE A 80 12.31 21.61 -9.54
N GLY A 81 12.80 20.52 -8.94
CA GLY A 81 14.20 20.39 -8.55
C GLY A 81 15.16 20.37 -9.75
N LEU A 82 14.78 19.73 -10.85
CA LEU A 82 15.55 19.75 -12.11
C LEU A 82 15.55 21.15 -12.73
N ILE A 83 14.38 21.77 -12.85
CA ILE A 83 14.23 23.15 -13.34
C ILE A 83 15.05 24.12 -12.50
N LEU A 84 14.93 24.04 -11.17
CA LEU A 84 15.71 24.88 -10.26
C LEU A 84 17.22 24.63 -10.42
N GLY A 85 17.63 23.37 -10.58
CA GLY A 85 19.02 23.00 -10.78
C GLY A 85 19.62 23.59 -12.05
N PHE A 86 18.90 23.51 -13.17
CA PHE A 86 19.33 24.12 -14.44
C PHE A 86 19.32 25.65 -14.37
N ALA A 87 18.29 26.25 -13.78
CA ALA A 87 18.23 27.69 -13.53
C ALA A 87 19.45 28.19 -12.72
N LEU A 88 19.88 27.45 -11.69
CA LEU A 88 21.09 27.76 -10.92
C LEU A 88 22.38 27.64 -11.75
N ILE A 89 22.45 26.68 -12.67
CA ILE A 89 23.59 26.56 -13.61
C ILE A 89 23.64 27.77 -14.55
N HIS A 90 22.50 28.17 -15.10
CA HIS A 90 22.37 29.35 -15.97
C HIS A 90 22.75 30.64 -15.24
N TYR A 91 22.20 30.84 -14.04
CA TYR A 91 22.50 31.99 -13.18
C TYR A 91 23.98 32.03 -12.75
N GLY A 92 24.52 30.89 -12.31
CA GLY A 92 25.93 30.78 -11.94
C GLY A 92 26.91 30.95 -13.11
N SER A 93 26.45 30.72 -14.35
CA SER A 93 27.22 31.00 -15.57
C SER A 93 27.14 32.47 -16.02
N GLY A 94 26.43 33.31 -15.26
CA GLY A 94 26.29 34.74 -15.49
C GLY A 94 25.12 35.11 -16.42
N SER A 95 24.08 34.27 -16.50
CA SER A 95 22.80 34.57 -17.20
C SER A 95 23.00 35.15 -18.61
N ARG A 96 23.89 34.54 -19.40
CA ARG A 96 24.23 34.99 -20.75
C ARG A 96 23.10 34.65 -21.74
N LEU A 97 22.03 35.44 -21.69
CA LEU A 97 20.79 35.25 -22.42
C LEU A 97 20.54 36.42 -23.37
N ASN A 98 19.92 36.13 -24.51
CA ASN A 98 19.36 37.12 -25.42
C ASN A 98 17.88 37.28 -25.05
N THR A 99 17.52 38.43 -24.46
CA THR A 99 16.14 38.78 -24.13
C THR A 99 15.98 40.31 -24.15
N THR A 100 14.74 40.77 -24.37
CA THR A 100 14.35 42.18 -24.26
C THR A 100 14.06 42.61 -22.82
N GLU A 101 13.90 41.66 -21.89
CA GLU A 101 13.58 41.93 -20.49
C GLU A 101 14.84 42.02 -19.60
N SER A 102 14.67 42.47 -18.35
CA SER A 102 15.76 42.52 -17.38
C SER A 102 16.24 41.11 -17.03
N ILE A 103 17.54 40.84 -17.19
CA ILE A 103 18.14 39.55 -16.84
C ILE A 103 18.19 39.41 -15.31
N ASN A 104 17.39 38.50 -14.76
CA ASN A 104 17.41 38.13 -13.35
C ASN A 104 17.27 36.60 -13.19
N PHE A 105 17.35 36.12 -11.95
CA PHE A 105 17.21 34.69 -11.67
C PHE A 105 15.84 34.11 -12.10
N LEU A 106 14.77 34.91 -12.07
CA LEU A 106 13.45 34.46 -12.54
C LEU A 106 13.45 34.27 -14.06
N THR A 107 14.22 35.05 -14.81
CA THR A 107 14.43 34.85 -16.25
C THR A 107 15.13 33.51 -16.53
N ASP A 108 16.16 33.17 -15.76
CA ASP A 108 16.85 31.86 -15.86
C ASP A 108 15.91 30.70 -15.48
N LEU A 109 15.08 30.89 -14.45
CA LEU A 109 14.08 29.91 -14.01
C LEU A 109 12.98 29.71 -15.07
N TYR A 110 12.53 30.79 -15.70
CA TYR A 110 11.55 30.76 -16.78
C TYR A 110 12.11 30.08 -18.04
N LEU A 111 13.35 30.38 -18.43
CA LEU A 111 14.05 29.70 -19.52
C LEU A 111 14.15 28.19 -19.24
N SER A 112 14.56 27.83 -18.03
CA SER A 112 14.69 26.43 -17.62
C SER A 112 13.33 25.73 -17.64
N ALA A 113 12.28 26.32 -17.07
CA ALA A 113 10.94 25.73 -17.09
C ALA A 113 10.41 25.51 -18.52
N THR A 114 10.55 26.50 -19.40
CA THR A 114 10.09 26.40 -20.80
C THR A 114 10.93 25.41 -21.62
N THR A 115 12.21 25.26 -21.30
CA THR A 115 13.11 24.28 -21.94
C THR A 115 12.82 22.86 -21.45
N PHE A 116 12.69 22.67 -20.14
CA PHE A 116 12.42 21.37 -19.51
C PHE A 116 11.10 20.76 -19.99
N PHE A 117 10.04 21.58 -20.07
CA PHE A 117 8.75 21.15 -20.62
C PHE A 117 8.69 21.18 -22.15
N THR A 118 9.79 21.52 -22.83
CA THR A 118 9.89 21.57 -24.29
C THR A 118 8.89 22.53 -24.96
N LEU A 119 8.49 23.60 -24.25
CA LEU A 119 7.61 24.66 -24.77
C LEU A 119 8.34 25.54 -25.79
N GLY A 120 9.58 25.93 -25.50
CA GLY A 120 10.45 26.64 -26.45
C GLY A 120 9.87 27.94 -27.01
N LEU A 121 9.32 28.81 -26.17
CA LEU A 121 8.62 30.04 -26.58
C LEU A 121 9.48 31.02 -27.39
N GLY A 122 10.81 30.95 -27.27
CA GLY A 122 11.77 31.66 -28.12
C GLY A 122 11.99 33.14 -27.77
N ASP A 123 11.32 33.63 -26.74
CA ASP A 123 11.45 34.97 -26.15
C ASP A 123 12.73 35.14 -25.31
N VAL A 124 13.21 34.06 -24.69
CA VAL A 124 14.49 33.99 -23.99
C VAL A 124 15.35 32.91 -24.65
N THR A 125 16.51 33.28 -25.18
CA THR A 125 17.40 32.31 -25.87
C THR A 125 18.84 32.36 -25.35
N PRO A 126 19.56 31.22 -25.35
CA PRO A 126 20.95 31.17 -24.90
C PRO A 126 21.90 31.91 -25.86
N ALA A 127 22.70 32.84 -25.31
CA ALA A 127 23.61 33.66 -26.11
C ALA A 127 24.94 32.95 -26.44
N THR A 128 25.35 31.94 -25.66
CA THR A 128 26.64 31.24 -25.83
C THR A 128 26.51 29.77 -26.20
N VAL A 129 27.57 29.19 -26.77
CA VAL A 129 27.63 27.75 -27.11
C VAL A 129 27.44 26.87 -25.87
N HIS A 130 28.08 27.21 -24.75
CA HIS A 130 27.92 26.46 -23.49
C HIS A 130 26.49 26.49 -22.97
N SER A 131 25.84 27.66 -22.99
CA SER A 131 24.42 27.79 -22.61
C SER A 131 23.51 26.98 -23.54
N ARG A 132 23.81 26.92 -24.85
CA ARG A 132 23.06 26.09 -25.81
C ARG A 132 23.17 24.59 -25.51
N ILE A 133 24.36 24.13 -25.09
CA ILE A 133 24.57 22.72 -24.69
C ILE A 133 23.73 22.40 -23.44
N PHE A 134 23.72 23.28 -22.43
CA PHE A 134 22.89 23.06 -21.24
C PHE A 134 21.40 23.02 -21.58
N VAL A 135 20.91 23.92 -22.42
CA VAL A 135 19.51 23.91 -22.91
C VAL A 135 19.19 22.60 -23.64
N ALA A 136 20.09 22.11 -24.50
CA ALA A 136 19.89 20.84 -25.20
C ALA A 136 19.86 19.63 -24.25
N LEU A 137 20.76 19.60 -23.26
CA LEU A 137 20.78 18.57 -22.22
C LEU A 137 19.53 18.62 -21.34
N GLU A 138 19.10 19.82 -20.96
CA GLU A 138 17.89 20.05 -20.17
C GLU A 138 16.64 19.56 -20.91
N ALA A 139 16.50 19.91 -22.19
CA ALA A 139 15.39 19.43 -23.02
C ALA A 139 15.39 17.90 -23.14
N GLY A 140 16.56 17.29 -23.37
CA GLY A 140 16.70 15.83 -23.41
C GLY A 140 16.33 15.14 -22.09
N LEU A 141 16.77 15.72 -20.96
CA LEU A 141 16.43 15.20 -19.63
C LEU A 141 14.97 15.41 -19.27
N GLY A 142 14.37 16.55 -19.62
CA GLY A 142 12.95 16.83 -19.42
C GLY A 142 12.07 15.87 -20.21
N PHE A 143 12.41 15.63 -21.48
CA PHE A 143 11.73 14.64 -22.31
C PHE A 143 11.89 13.21 -21.77
N GLY A 144 13.10 12.82 -21.36
CA GLY A 144 13.37 11.52 -20.74
C GLY A 144 12.61 11.33 -19.42
N PHE A 145 12.54 12.38 -18.58
CA PHE A 145 11.77 12.39 -17.34
C PHE A 145 10.28 12.18 -17.61
N LEU A 146 9.70 12.92 -18.56
CA LEU A 146 8.30 12.75 -18.94
C LEU A 146 8.02 11.32 -19.45
N GLY A 147 8.88 10.77 -20.31
CA GLY A 147 8.78 9.40 -20.80
C GLY A 147 8.82 8.35 -19.68
N MET A 148 9.70 8.54 -18.69
CA MET A 148 9.76 7.70 -17.50
C MET A 148 8.49 7.78 -16.66
N VAL A 149 7.96 8.98 -16.41
CA VAL A 149 6.71 9.18 -15.65
C VAL A 149 5.53 8.50 -16.33
N ILE A 150 5.40 8.67 -17.66
CA ILE A 150 4.33 8.05 -18.46
C ILE A 150 4.43 6.52 -18.38
N SER A 151 5.64 5.97 -18.36
CA SER A 151 5.87 4.52 -18.28
C SER A 151 5.69 3.95 -16.87
N TYR A 152 5.94 4.74 -15.82
CA TYR A 152 5.83 4.32 -14.43
C TYR A 152 4.39 4.19 -13.94
N LEU A 153 3.52 5.14 -14.30
CA LEU A 153 2.13 5.17 -13.80
C LEU A 153 1.34 3.88 -14.13
N PRO A 154 1.37 3.33 -15.36
CA PRO A 154 0.68 2.07 -15.67
C PRO A 154 1.17 0.90 -14.83
N VAL A 155 2.48 0.80 -14.57
CA VAL A 155 3.07 -0.26 -13.75
C VAL A 155 2.57 -0.15 -12.31
N LEU A 156 2.56 1.07 -11.75
CA LEU A 156 2.05 1.33 -10.41
C LEU A 156 0.57 0.98 -10.27
N TYR A 157 -0.28 1.44 -11.21
CA TYR A 157 -1.72 1.14 -11.19
C TYR A 157 -2.01 -0.33 -11.45
N GLY A 158 -1.20 -1.01 -12.27
CA GLY A 158 -1.28 -2.45 -12.47
C GLY A 158 -1.01 -3.23 -11.18
N ALA A 159 0.04 -2.87 -10.44
CA ALA A 159 0.35 -3.47 -9.14
C ALA A 159 -0.75 -3.20 -8.10
N PHE A 160 -1.31 -1.99 -8.08
CA PHE A 160 -2.46 -1.66 -7.24
C PHE A 160 -3.70 -2.52 -7.60
N ALA A 161 -4.02 -2.65 -8.88
CA ALA A 161 -5.16 -3.44 -9.34
C ALA A 161 -5.01 -4.93 -8.98
N GLN A 162 -3.82 -5.50 -9.18
CA GLN A 162 -3.52 -6.90 -8.80
C GLN A 162 -3.75 -7.14 -7.29
N ARG A 163 -3.31 -6.20 -6.44
CA ARG A 163 -3.55 -6.27 -5.00
C ARG A 163 -5.04 -6.29 -4.65
N GLU A 164 -5.82 -5.40 -5.27
CA GLU A 164 -7.23 -5.17 -4.91
C GLU A 164 -8.17 -6.28 -5.39
N VAL A 165 -7.82 -7.01 -6.46
CA VAL A 165 -8.64 -8.15 -6.95
C VAL A 165 -8.81 -9.21 -5.86
N SER A 166 -7.71 -9.65 -5.24
CA SER A 166 -7.78 -10.67 -4.18
C SER A 166 -8.47 -10.17 -2.91
N ILE A 167 -8.31 -8.88 -2.57
CA ILE A 167 -9.01 -8.27 -1.43
C ILE A 167 -10.52 -8.25 -1.67
N SER A 168 -10.95 -7.90 -2.88
CA SER A 168 -12.38 -7.90 -3.26
C SER A 168 -12.96 -9.31 -3.23
N LEU A 169 -12.19 -10.30 -3.70
CA LEU A 169 -12.53 -11.72 -3.65
C LEU A 169 -12.57 -12.29 -2.22
N LEU A 170 -11.91 -11.64 -1.26
CA LEU A 170 -11.95 -12.05 0.15
C LEU A 170 -13.30 -11.75 0.79
N ASP A 171 -14.04 -10.75 0.32
CA ASP A 171 -15.34 -10.35 0.87
C ASP A 171 -16.35 -11.51 0.88
N ALA A 172 -16.48 -12.17 -0.27
CA ALA A 172 -17.36 -13.33 -0.43
C ALA A 172 -16.90 -14.54 0.40
N ARG A 173 -15.67 -14.56 0.91
CA ARG A 173 -15.12 -15.70 1.65
C ARG A 173 -15.03 -15.46 3.15
N ALA A 174 -14.72 -14.24 3.59
CA ALA A 174 -14.44 -13.90 4.99
C ALA A 174 -15.32 -12.75 5.54
N GLY A 175 -16.22 -12.21 4.71
CA GLY A 175 -17.05 -11.04 5.02
C GLY A 175 -16.31 -9.71 4.87
N SER A 176 -17.02 -8.62 5.18
CA SER A 176 -16.51 -7.26 5.17
C SER A 176 -16.89 -6.51 6.46
N PRO A 177 -15.92 -6.19 7.35
CA PRO A 177 -14.49 -6.52 7.29
C PRO A 177 -14.21 -8.04 7.33
N PRO A 178 -13.07 -8.50 6.76
CA PRO A 178 -12.75 -9.93 6.69
C PRO A 178 -12.37 -10.50 8.07
N THR A 179 -12.94 -11.65 8.43
CA THR A 179 -12.68 -12.30 9.73
C THR A 179 -12.32 -13.77 9.57
N ALA A 180 -11.44 -14.25 10.45
CA ALA A 180 -11.04 -15.66 10.46
C ALA A 180 -12.21 -16.60 10.75
N TYR A 181 -13.12 -16.18 11.65
CA TYR A 181 -14.33 -16.93 11.96
C TYR A 181 -15.19 -17.17 10.72
N GLU A 182 -15.54 -16.11 9.98
CA GLU A 182 -16.46 -16.24 8.84
C GLU A 182 -15.81 -17.03 7.71
N LEU A 183 -14.50 -16.86 7.49
CA LEU A 183 -13.73 -17.66 6.54
C LEU A 183 -13.84 -19.16 6.86
N LEU A 184 -13.47 -19.55 8.08
CA LEU A 184 -13.44 -20.96 8.48
C LEU A 184 -14.83 -21.57 8.55
N LYS A 185 -15.84 -20.76 8.93
CA LYS A 185 -17.24 -21.15 8.90
C LYS A 185 -17.69 -21.45 7.46
N ARG A 186 -17.47 -20.54 6.51
CA ARG A 186 -17.91 -20.72 5.10
C ARG A 186 -17.24 -21.92 4.43
N TYR A 187 -15.95 -22.14 4.67
CA TYR A 187 -15.25 -23.35 4.18
C TYR A 187 -15.66 -24.64 4.91
N GLY A 188 -16.23 -24.53 6.11
CA GLY A 188 -16.76 -25.67 6.86
C GLY A 188 -18.21 -26.04 6.55
N ASP A 189 -19.02 -25.11 6.03
CA ASP A 189 -20.46 -25.29 5.82
C ASP A 189 -20.82 -25.96 4.48
N HIS A 190 -19.84 -26.40 3.69
CA HIS A 190 -20.10 -27.07 2.42
C HIS A 190 -20.59 -28.50 2.66
N ASP A 191 -21.83 -28.78 2.25
CA ASP A 191 -22.46 -30.10 2.31
C ASP A 191 -21.59 -31.14 1.57
N GLY A 192 -21.26 -32.26 2.23
CA GLY A 192 -20.25 -33.25 1.80
C GLY A 192 -20.59 -34.05 0.54
N THR A 193 -21.38 -33.48 -0.36
CA THR A 193 -21.91 -34.08 -1.59
C THR A 193 -21.06 -33.79 -2.84
N ARG A 194 -20.04 -32.92 -2.77
CA ARG A 194 -19.06 -32.73 -3.86
C ARG A 194 -17.87 -33.69 -3.74
N PRO A 195 -17.46 -34.37 -4.84
CA PRO A 195 -16.20 -35.09 -4.88
C PRO A 195 -15.03 -34.09 -4.88
N GLY A 196 -14.15 -34.18 -3.87
CA GLY A 196 -13.11 -33.20 -3.54
C GLY A 196 -13.32 -32.73 -2.09
N GLY A 197 -12.41 -33.05 -1.18
CA GLY A 197 -12.67 -32.88 0.26
C GLY A 197 -12.63 -31.42 0.70
N HIS A 198 -13.27 -31.10 1.84
CA HIS A 198 -13.26 -29.77 2.50
C HIS A 198 -11.86 -29.14 2.63
N GLY A 199 -10.81 -29.97 2.67
CA GLY A 199 -9.43 -29.54 2.79
C GLY A 199 -8.80 -29.03 1.49
N ASP A 200 -9.25 -29.49 0.32
CA ASP A 200 -8.58 -29.20 -0.96
C ASP A 200 -8.85 -27.76 -1.42
N ASP A 201 -10.09 -27.28 -1.30
CA ASP A 201 -10.47 -25.90 -1.64
C ASP A 201 -9.83 -24.87 -0.68
N LEU A 202 -9.80 -25.20 0.62
CA LEU A 202 -9.13 -24.37 1.61
C LEU A 202 -7.61 -24.39 1.42
N GLU A 203 -7.03 -25.52 1.03
CA GLU A 203 -5.61 -25.61 0.67
C GLU A 203 -5.30 -24.75 -0.56
N GLN A 204 -6.10 -24.83 -1.62
CA GLN A 204 -5.93 -23.98 -2.80
C GLN A 204 -6.03 -22.51 -2.44
N PHE A 205 -7.04 -22.12 -1.66
CA PHE A 205 -7.20 -20.75 -1.19
C PHE A 205 -5.96 -20.27 -0.43
N LEU A 206 -5.43 -21.07 0.51
CA LEU A 206 -4.24 -20.71 1.26
C LEU A 206 -3.00 -20.61 0.36
N ARG A 207 -2.90 -21.43 -0.69
CA ARG A 207 -1.84 -21.33 -1.71
C ARG A 207 -1.91 -20.03 -2.49
N GLU A 208 -3.12 -19.60 -2.86
CA GLU A 208 -3.34 -18.30 -3.51
C GLU A 208 -2.94 -17.14 -2.60
N TRP A 209 -3.25 -17.22 -1.30
CA TRP A 209 -2.85 -16.19 -0.33
C TRP A 209 -1.38 -16.23 0.08
N GLU A 210 -0.70 -17.38 -0.02
CA GLU A 210 0.76 -17.47 0.08
C GLU A 210 1.38 -16.63 -1.04
N ARG A 211 0.95 -16.88 -2.28
CA ARG A 211 1.41 -16.15 -3.46
C ARG A 211 1.08 -14.66 -3.37
N TRP A 212 -0.16 -14.31 -3.02
CA TRP A 212 -0.57 -12.92 -2.87
C TRP A 212 0.24 -12.20 -1.78
N SER A 213 0.58 -12.87 -0.67
CA SER A 213 1.43 -12.27 0.38
C SER A 213 2.84 -11.97 -0.11
N ALA A 214 3.40 -12.85 -0.96
CA ALA A 214 4.69 -12.61 -1.61
C ALA A 214 4.62 -11.46 -2.64
N GLU A 215 3.58 -11.43 -3.48
CA GLU A 215 3.35 -10.35 -4.46
C GLU A 215 3.09 -8.99 -3.76
N LEU A 216 2.38 -9.00 -2.64
CA LEU A 216 2.17 -7.82 -1.80
C LEU A 216 3.50 -7.30 -1.26
N LEU A 217 4.33 -8.18 -0.68
CA LEU A 217 5.65 -7.80 -0.18
C LEU A 217 6.50 -7.20 -1.31
N GLU A 218 6.62 -7.90 -2.44
CA GLU A 218 7.46 -7.48 -3.57
C GLU A 218 6.99 -6.13 -4.15
N SER A 219 5.68 -5.96 -4.33
CA SER A 219 5.12 -4.70 -4.84
C SER A 219 5.32 -3.54 -3.89
N HIS A 220 5.24 -3.75 -2.57
CA HIS A 220 5.43 -2.70 -1.57
C HIS A 220 6.90 -2.43 -1.27
N LEU A 221 7.79 -3.39 -1.51
CA LEU A 221 9.23 -3.17 -1.55
C LEU A 221 9.61 -2.31 -2.74
N SER A 222 9.11 -2.64 -3.93
CA SER A 222 9.38 -1.94 -5.19
C SER A 222 8.72 -0.55 -5.24
N TYR A 223 7.48 -0.45 -4.78
CA TYR A 223 6.66 0.77 -4.83
C TYR A 223 6.02 1.06 -3.46
N PRO A 224 6.78 1.54 -2.45
CA PRO A 224 6.22 1.77 -1.11
C PRO A 224 5.07 2.77 -1.06
N VAL A 225 4.94 3.64 -2.08
CA VAL A 225 3.78 4.53 -2.21
C VAL A 225 2.45 3.76 -2.22
N LEU A 226 2.42 2.52 -2.71
CA LEU A 226 1.24 1.66 -2.72
C LEU A 226 0.66 1.41 -1.33
N ALA A 227 1.48 1.42 -0.28
CA ALA A 227 1.01 1.23 1.09
C ALA A 227 0.05 2.35 1.54
N TYR A 228 0.20 3.54 0.96
CA TYR A 228 -0.66 4.71 1.22
C TYR A 228 -1.94 4.73 0.37
N TYR A 229 -2.04 3.90 -0.67
CA TYR A 229 -3.26 3.76 -1.44
C TYR A 229 -4.28 2.93 -0.66
N ARG A 230 -5.41 3.55 -0.31
CA ARG A 230 -6.54 2.87 0.34
C ARG A 230 -7.19 1.87 -0.62
N SER A 231 -7.69 0.78 -0.06
CA SER A 231 -8.54 -0.15 -0.80
C SER A 231 -9.87 0.51 -1.19
N GLN A 232 -10.48 0.02 -2.25
CA GLN A 232 -11.67 0.68 -2.84
C GLN A 232 -12.89 0.67 -1.91
N HIS A 233 -13.01 -0.34 -1.06
CA HIS A 233 -14.08 -0.46 -0.07
C HIS A 233 -13.62 0.01 1.31
N SER A 234 -14.41 0.87 1.96
CA SER A 234 -14.06 1.49 3.26
C SER A 234 -13.85 0.52 4.41
N ASN A 235 -14.45 -0.68 4.33
CA ASN A 235 -14.36 -1.73 5.34
C ASN A 235 -13.27 -2.76 5.04
N GLN A 236 -12.51 -2.58 3.96
CA GLN A 236 -11.44 -3.48 3.55
C GLN A 236 -10.10 -2.74 3.52
N SER A 237 -9.04 -3.48 3.79
CA SER A 237 -7.69 -3.00 3.51
C SER A 237 -6.77 -4.18 3.27
N TRP A 238 -5.67 -3.94 2.55
CA TRP A 238 -4.62 -4.93 2.36
C TRP A 238 -4.09 -5.46 3.71
N LEU A 239 -4.00 -4.62 4.73
CA LEU A 239 -3.56 -5.01 6.07
C LEU A 239 -4.64 -5.84 6.79
N SER A 240 -5.91 -5.51 6.62
CA SER A 240 -7.03 -6.29 7.16
C SER A 240 -7.10 -7.68 6.54
N ALA A 241 -6.91 -7.78 5.23
CA ALA A 241 -6.84 -9.05 4.51
C ALA A 241 -5.68 -9.92 5.02
N LEU A 242 -4.47 -9.35 5.08
CA LEU A 242 -3.28 -10.05 5.58
C LEU A 242 -3.45 -10.49 7.05
N SER A 243 -4.10 -9.66 7.87
CA SER A 243 -4.45 -10.01 9.26
C SER A 243 -5.39 -11.21 9.32
N CYS A 244 -6.48 -11.18 8.53
CA CYS A 244 -7.45 -12.27 8.46
C CYS A 244 -6.77 -13.59 8.05
N ILE A 245 -5.86 -13.57 7.08
CA ILE A 245 -5.15 -14.78 6.65
C ILE A 245 -4.21 -15.31 7.75
N LEU A 246 -3.48 -14.44 8.44
CA LEU A 246 -2.63 -14.82 9.57
C LEU A 246 -3.45 -15.42 10.73
N ASP A 247 -4.59 -14.83 11.04
CA ASP A 247 -5.52 -15.31 12.06
C ASP A 247 -6.08 -16.69 11.69
N SER A 248 -6.56 -16.85 10.45
CA SER A 248 -7.06 -18.12 9.92
C SER A 248 -5.99 -19.21 9.92
N CYS A 249 -4.78 -18.91 9.45
CA CYS A 249 -3.68 -19.86 9.48
C CYS A 249 -3.32 -20.26 10.92
N SER A 250 -3.32 -19.31 11.86
CA SER A 250 -3.05 -19.59 13.28
C SER A 250 -4.07 -20.56 13.86
N VAL A 251 -5.36 -20.37 13.56
CA VAL A 251 -6.40 -21.30 13.99
C VAL A 251 -6.27 -22.65 13.31
N ILE A 252 -5.93 -22.71 12.02
CA ILE A 252 -5.73 -23.97 11.31
C ILE A 252 -4.58 -24.77 11.91
N LEU A 253 -3.46 -24.11 12.21
CA LEU A 253 -2.26 -24.74 12.76
C LEU A 253 -2.48 -25.38 14.13
N VAL A 254 -3.34 -24.80 14.97
CA VAL A 254 -3.64 -25.30 16.31
C VAL A 254 -4.87 -26.23 16.31
N GLY A 255 -5.85 -25.97 15.43
CA GLY A 255 -7.16 -26.63 15.41
C GLY A 255 -7.26 -27.90 14.54
N LEU A 256 -6.44 -28.03 13.50
CA LEU A 256 -6.50 -29.15 12.55
C LEU A 256 -5.28 -30.09 12.67
N LYS A 257 -5.49 -31.40 12.47
CA LYS A 257 -4.40 -32.41 12.43
C LYS A 257 -4.01 -32.83 11.00
N SER A 258 -4.91 -32.69 10.05
CA SER A 258 -4.75 -33.14 8.65
C SER A 258 -5.49 -32.19 7.71
N GLY A 259 -5.28 -32.34 6.41
CA GLY A 259 -5.78 -31.40 5.39
C GLY A 259 -4.82 -30.23 5.20
N PRO A 260 -5.30 -28.97 5.19
CA PRO A 260 -4.54 -27.81 4.73
C PRO A 260 -3.41 -27.35 5.67
N VAL A 261 -3.09 -28.10 6.73
CA VAL A 261 -2.13 -27.70 7.79
C VAL A 261 -0.74 -27.38 7.23
N ARG A 262 -0.26 -28.17 6.26
CA ARG A 262 1.05 -27.93 5.63
C ARG A 262 1.04 -26.60 4.88
N GLN A 263 0.00 -26.36 4.09
CA GLN A 263 -0.14 -25.14 3.31
C GLN A 263 -0.35 -23.93 4.22
N ALA A 264 -1.18 -24.03 5.25
CA ALA A 264 -1.37 -22.99 6.27
C ALA A 264 -0.05 -22.58 6.94
N ARG A 265 0.87 -23.53 7.17
CA ARG A 265 2.21 -23.23 7.71
C ARG A 265 3.04 -22.38 6.76
N LEU A 266 3.01 -22.69 5.46
CA LEU A 266 3.74 -21.93 4.42
C LEU A 266 3.12 -20.54 4.24
N THR A 267 1.79 -20.47 4.11
CA THR A 267 1.04 -19.21 4.01
C THR A 267 1.27 -18.33 5.24
N PHE A 268 1.22 -18.88 6.46
CA PHE A 268 1.54 -18.16 7.69
C PHE A 268 2.96 -17.61 7.68
N ALA A 269 3.94 -18.43 7.31
CA ALA A 269 5.33 -18.01 7.26
C ALA A 269 5.51 -16.83 6.29
N MET A 270 4.98 -16.95 5.06
CA MET A 270 5.08 -15.90 4.04
C MET A 270 4.34 -14.62 4.45
N ALA A 271 3.10 -14.74 4.93
CA ALA A 271 2.32 -13.58 5.39
C ALA A 271 3.00 -12.87 6.57
N ARG A 272 3.56 -13.62 7.52
CA ARG A 272 4.32 -13.06 8.65
C ARG A 272 5.59 -12.35 8.15
N HIS A 273 6.32 -12.96 7.22
CA HIS A 273 7.49 -12.32 6.59
C HIS A 273 7.11 -11.00 5.93
N ALA A 274 6.00 -10.96 5.18
CA ALA A 274 5.51 -9.74 4.57
C ALA A 274 5.24 -8.63 5.61
N VAL A 275 4.53 -8.92 6.71
CA VAL A 275 4.26 -7.92 7.75
C VAL A 275 5.55 -7.41 8.41
N ILE A 276 6.48 -8.31 8.74
CA ILE A 276 7.74 -7.95 9.42
C ILE A 276 8.60 -7.06 8.53
N ASP A 277 8.77 -7.43 7.26
CA ASP A 277 9.61 -6.68 6.32
C ASP A 277 8.99 -5.32 6.00
N LEU A 278 7.66 -5.24 5.86
CA LEU A 278 6.98 -3.95 5.72
C LEU A 278 7.20 -3.05 6.94
N CYS A 279 7.22 -3.60 8.16
CA CYS A 279 7.59 -2.81 9.33
C CYS A 279 9.01 -2.24 9.25
N GLN A 280 9.96 -2.99 8.68
CA GLN A 280 11.34 -2.49 8.49
C GLN A 280 11.39 -1.40 7.41
N VAL A 281 10.64 -1.55 6.32
CA VAL A 281 10.57 -0.58 5.22
C VAL A 281 10.01 0.76 5.68
N PHE A 282 8.94 0.73 6.49
CA PHE A 282 8.24 1.92 6.98
C PHE A 282 8.75 2.43 8.34
N ASP A 283 9.77 1.79 8.91
CA ASP A 283 10.37 2.18 10.20
C ASP A 283 9.35 2.18 11.35
N THR A 284 8.51 1.16 11.37
CA THR A 284 7.45 0.99 12.37
C THR A 284 7.82 -0.14 13.32
N PRO A 285 8.50 0.16 14.46
CA PRO A 285 8.88 -0.88 15.41
C PRO A 285 7.63 -1.60 15.94
N PRO A 286 7.72 -2.92 16.21
CA PRO A 286 6.59 -3.69 16.72
C PRO A 286 6.11 -3.14 18.06
N ARG A 287 4.80 -3.09 18.25
CA ARG A 287 4.16 -2.63 19.49
C ARG A 287 4.08 -3.76 20.51
N LEU A 288 5.20 -4.07 21.15
CA LEU A 288 5.29 -5.11 22.16
C LEU A 288 4.57 -4.67 23.45
N GLY A 289 3.63 -5.47 23.96
CA GLY A 289 2.98 -5.25 25.25
C GLY A 289 1.91 -4.14 25.31
N GLU A 290 1.81 -3.28 24.29
CA GLU A 290 0.81 -2.19 24.22
C GLU A 290 -0.48 -2.58 23.48
N CYS A 291 -0.53 -3.75 22.84
CA CYS A 291 -1.70 -4.19 22.09
C CYS A 291 -2.69 -4.95 22.98
N GLU A 292 -3.88 -4.37 23.17
CA GLU A 292 -5.03 -5.15 23.61
C GLU A 292 -5.26 -6.33 22.65
N SER A 293 -5.53 -7.50 23.22
CA SER A 293 -5.78 -8.71 22.45
C SER A 293 -7.00 -8.50 21.54
N ARG A 294 -6.81 -8.58 20.22
CA ARG A 294 -7.94 -8.48 19.27
C ARG A 294 -8.91 -9.66 19.35
N LEU A 295 -8.44 -10.81 19.84
CA LEU A 295 -9.26 -11.99 20.08
C LEU A 295 -9.79 -11.95 21.52
N LEU A 296 -11.10 -11.86 21.66
CA LEU A 296 -11.81 -11.97 22.93
C LEU A 296 -12.04 -13.45 23.29
N PRO A 297 -12.09 -13.82 24.58
CA PRO A 297 -12.34 -15.20 25.00
C PRO A 297 -13.64 -15.80 24.44
N GLU A 298 -14.71 -15.00 24.33
CA GLU A 298 -16.00 -15.44 23.79
C GLU A 298 -15.92 -15.78 22.29
N GLN A 299 -15.17 -14.99 21.52
CA GLN A 299 -14.96 -15.22 20.08
C GLN A 299 -14.14 -16.50 19.85
N GLN A 300 -13.20 -16.76 20.75
CA GLN A 300 -12.35 -17.93 20.71
C GLN A 300 -13.18 -19.22 20.84
N ASP A 301 -14.17 -19.26 21.73
CA ASP A 301 -15.11 -20.37 21.86
C ASP A 301 -15.99 -20.53 20.61
N ALA A 302 -16.43 -19.42 20.02
CA ALA A 302 -17.24 -19.44 18.79
C ALA A 302 -16.47 -20.04 17.60
N ILE A 303 -15.20 -19.68 17.43
CA ILE A 303 -14.33 -20.22 16.37
C ILE A 303 -14.16 -21.73 16.52
N VAL A 304 -13.89 -22.22 17.73
CA VAL A 304 -13.75 -23.65 18.00
C VAL A 304 -15.05 -24.41 17.67
N LYS A 305 -16.21 -23.86 18.05
CA LYS A 305 -17.52 -24.45 17.74
C LYS A 305 -17.80 -24.48 16.24
N ALA A 306 -17.47 -23.41 15.50
CA ALA A 306 -17.65 -23.36 14.06
C ALA A 306 -16.81 -24.41 13.33
N LEU A 307 -15.55 -24.59 13.74
CA LEU A 307 -14.68 -25.63 13.19
C LEU A 307 -15.21 -27.05 13.43
N GLN A 308 -15.75 -27.30 14.63
CA GLN A 308 -16.34 -28.60 14.96
C GLN A 308 -17.61 -28.87 14.14
N LYS A 309 -18.48 -27.86 13.98
CA LYS A 309 -19.71 -27.99 13.20
C LYS A 309 -19.40 -28.26 11.72
N GLY A 310 -18.40 -27.60 11.16
CA GLY A 310 -18.00 -27.77 9.76
C GLY A 310 -17.12 -28.99 9.48
N GLY A 311 -16.97 -29.92 10.42
CA GLY A 311 -16.16 -31.14 10.24
C GLY A 311 -14.65 -30.93 10.11
N LEU A 312 -14.17 -29.69 10.24
CA LEU A 312 -12.76 -29.31 10.08
C LEU A 312 -11.95 -29.47 11.38
N GLY A 313 -12.56 -29.25 12.55
CA GLY A 313 -11.86 -29.14 13.83
C GLY A 313 -11.99 -30.34 14.77
N GLN A 314 -10.98 -30.53 15.62
CA GLN A 314 -11.05 -31.48 16.75
C GLN A 314 -11.58 -30.83 18.04
N LYS A 315 -11.79 -31.65 19.08
CA LYS A 315 -11.99 -31.11 20.45
C LYS A 315 -10.80 -30.24 20.84
N ARG A 316 -11.08 -29.05 21.40
CA ARG A 316 -10.06 -28.12 21.92
C ARG A 316 -9.15 -28.86 22.90
N LYS A 317 -7.85 -28.90 22.58
CA LYS A 317 -6.83 -29.47 23.47
C LYS A 317 -6.54 -28.51 24.63
N ALA A 318 -5.98 -29.03 25.72
CA ALA A 318 -5.59 -28.22 26.88
C ALA A 318 -4.62 -27.07 26.50
N ASP A 319 -3.70 -27.32 25.56
CA ASP A 319 -2.68 -26.33 25.16
C ASP A 319 -3.13 -25.39 24.03
N TRP A 320 -4.36 -25.54 23.50
CA TRP A 320 -4.81 -24.79 22.32
C TRP A 320 -4.75 -23.27 22.52
N ASP A 321 -5.10 -22.78 23.71
CA ASP A 321 -5.05 -21.34 24.05
C ASP A 321 -3.62 -20.81 24.10
N LYS A 322 -2.71 -21.62 24.63
CA LYS A 322 -1.30 -21.28 24.79
C LYS A 322 -0.62 -21.23 23.42
N GLU A 323 -0.79 -22.27 22.60
CA GLU A 323 -0.24 -22.34 21.24
C GLU A 323 -0.78 -21.22 20.35
N LEU A 324 -2.08 -20.92 20.43
CA LEU A 324 -2.68 -19.82 19.66
C LEU A 324 -2.11 -18.45 20.09
N LYS A 325 -1.94 -18.23 21.41
CA LYS A 325 -1.31 -17.02 21.93
C LYS A 325 0.15 -16.88 21.48
N GLU A 326 0.91 -17.96 21.47
CA GLU A 326 2.29 -17.99 20.99
C GLU A 326 2.35 -17.63 19.50
N LEU A 327 1.51 -18.22 18.64
CA LEU A 327 1.46 -17.86 17.21
C LEU A 327 1.10 -16.39 17.00
N ARG A 328 0.11 -15.87 17.73
CA ARG A 328 -0.32 -14.47 17.65
C ARG A 328 0.79 -13.49 18.02
N SER A 329 1.62 -13.84 18.99
CA SER A 329 2.77 -13.02 19.39
C SER A 329 3.79 -12.80 18.27
N LEU A 330 3.81 -13.68 17.26
CA LEU A 330 4.74 -13.60 16.12
C LEU A 330 4.34 -12.57 15.07
N TYR A 331 3.10 -12.07 15.07
CA TYR A 331 2.61 -11.16 14.02
C TYR A 331 1.77 -9.99 14.52
N GLU A 332 0.96 -10.13 15.58
CA GLU A 332 0.05 -9.07 16.04
C GLU A 332 0.76 -7.74 16.37
N PRO A 333 1.92 -7.72 17.06
CA PRO A 333 2.64 -6.48 17.35
C PRO A 333 3.07 -5.71 16.09
N TYR A 334 3.39 -6.43 15.01
CA TYR A 334 3.81 -5.85 13.74
C TYR A 334 2.61 -5.31 12.95
N ILE A 335 1.52 -6.08 12.89
CA ILE A 335 0.27 -5.63 12.27
C ILE A 335 -0.26 -4.36 12.97
N ALA A 336 -0.21 -4.32 14.30
CA ALA A 336 -0.63 -3.16 15.07
C ALA A 336 0.24 -1.93 14.82
N ALA A 337 1.56 -2.12 14.64
CA ALA A 337 2.47 -1.04 14.26
C ALA A 337 2.12 -0.45 12.89
N LEU A 338 1.89 -1.30 11.89
CA LEU A 338 1.45 -0.85 10.55
C LEU A 338 0.07 -0.20 10.57
N SER A 339 -0.88 -0.77 11.31
CA SER A 339 -2.23 -0.22 11.48
C SER A 339 -2.17 1.19 12.05
N ALA A 340 -1.36 1.39 13.08
CA ALA A 340 -1.19 2.69 13.69
C ALA A 340 -0.45 3.66 12.77
N HIS A 341 0.58 3.22 12.03
CA HIS A 341 1.28 4.08 11.08
C HIS A 341 0.36 4.54 9.95
N PHE A 342 -0.33 3.60 9.31
CA PHE A 342 -1.19 3.88 8.16
C PHE A 342 -2.61 4.29 8.56
N ARG A 343 -2.97 4.36 9.84
CA ARG A 343 -4.34 4.66 10.28
C ARG A 343 -5.38 3.72 9.66
N LEU A 344 -5.05 2.45 9.55
CA LEU A 344 -5.91 1.38 9.05
C LEU A 344 -6.57 0.66 10.22
N LYS A 345 -7.88 0.38 10.12
CA LYS A 345 -8.58 -0.41 11.14
C LYS A 345 -8.26 -1.89 10.95
N LEU A 346 -7.88 -2.56 12.03
CA LEU A 346 -7.72 -4.00 12.03
C LEU A 346 -9.10 -4.67 12.15
N PRO A 347 -9.33 -5.78 11.44
CA PRO A 347 -10.59 -6.51 11.56
C PRO A 347 -10.70 -7.16 12.95
N PRO A 348 -11.89 -7.55 13.42
CA PRO A 348 -11.99 -8.47 14.55
C PRO A 348 -11.72 -9.92 14.10
N TRP A 349 -11.61 -10.83 15.07
CA TRP A 349 -11.53 -12.28 14.78
C TRP A 349 -12.89 -12.90 14.41
N ALA A 350 -13.95 -12.34 14.97
CA ALA A 350 -15.35 -12.65 14.68
C ALA A 350 -16.21 -11.41 14.91
N HIS A 351 -17.27 -11.23 14.12
CA HIS A 351 -18.20 -10.11 14.33
C HIS A 351 -19.15 -10.41 15.50
N GLU A 352 -19.42 -9.42 16.35
CA GLU A 352 -20.40 -9.54 17.46
C GLU A 352 -21.85 -9.72 16.95
N LYS A 353 -22.13 -9.22 15.74
CA LYS A 353 -23.41 -9.38 15.04
C LYS A 353 -23.12 -9.76 13.59
N SER A 354 -23.99 -10.56 12.98
CA SER A 354 -23.91 -10.83 11.54
C SER A 354 -23.91 -9.51 10.78
N ILE A 355 -22.79 -9.18 10.15
CA ILE A 355 -22.66 -7.97 9.34
C ILE A 355 -23.10 -8.33 7.93
N HIS A 356 -23.96 -7.49 7.35
CA HIS A 356 -24.36 -7.58 5.96
C HIS A 356 -23.14 -7.48 5.04
N ASP A 357 -23.01 -8.39 4.07
CA ASP A 357 -21.98 -8.32 3.02
C ASP A 357 -22.09 -6.97 2.28
N ASN A 358 -20.98 -6.45 1.71
CA ASN A 358 -20.98 -5.12 1.09
C ASN A 358 -22.06 -4.92 0.02
N TRP A 359 -22.38 -5.96 -0.76
CA TRP A 359 -23.43 -5.93 -1.79
C TRP A 359 -24.83 -5.67 -1.21
N GLN A 360 -25.08 -6.08 0.04
CA GLN A 360 -26.34 -5.86 0.75
C GLN A 360 -26.45 -4.43 1.32
N SER A 361 -25.31 -3.72 1.43
CA SER A 361 -25.21 -2.36 1.97
C SER A 361 -25.26 -1.26 0.90
N THR A 362 -25.63 -1.60 -0.33
CA THR A 362 -25.61 -0.62 -1.43
C THR A 362 -26.58 0.57 -1.19
N PRO A 363 -26.17 1.80 -1.57
CA PRO A 363 -26.98 3.00 -1.38
C PRO A 363 -28.28 3.00 -2.20
N TRP A 364 -28.49 2.02 -3.07
CA TRP A 364 -29.73 1.83 -3.82
C TRP A 364 -30.95 1.70 -2.91
N LYS A 365 -30.82 1.18 -1.68
CA LYS A 365 -31.94 1.15 -0.73
C LYS A 365 -32.39 2.57 -0.33
N GLU A 366 -31.45 3.47 -0.07
CA GLU A 366 -31.72 4.87 0.27
C GLU A 366 -32.22 5.66 -0.94
N ILE A 367 -31.71 5.36 -2.13
CA ILE A 367 -32.05 6.09 -3.37
C ILE A 367 -33.41 5.64 -3.93
N THR A 368 -33.72 4.35 -3.90
CA THR A 368 -34.92 3.80 -4.58
C THR A 368 -36.10 3.59 -3.64
N GLY A 369 -35.89 3.62 -2.32
CA GLY A 369 -36.92 3.34 -1.32
C GLY A 369 -37.48 1.91 -1.37
N ARG A 370 -36.90 1.03 -2.19
CA ARG A 370 -37.31 -0.37 -2.32
C ARG A 370 -36.34 -1.26 -1.57
N GLU A 371 -36.86 -2.23 -0.83
CA GLU A 371 -36.02 -3.28 -0.29
C GLU A 371 -35.47 -4.13 -1.44
N LEU A 372 -34.14 -4.23 -1.50
CA LEU A 372 -33.50 -5.17 -2.40
C LEU A 372 -33.99 -6.59 -2.08
N PRO A 373 -34.23 -7.43 -3.09
CA PRO A 373 -34.68 -8.80 -2.87
C PRO A 373 -33.71 -9.51 -1.94
N ARG A 374 -34.23 -9.98 -0.79
CA ARG A 374 -33.50 -10.78 0.18
C ARG A 374 -33.89 -12.23 -0.04
N ILE A 375 -32.91 -13.07 -0.36
CA ILE A 375 -33.11 -14.52 -0.30
C ILE A 375 -32.97 -14.90 1.19
N LYS A 376 -33.97 -15.63 1.73
CA LYS A 376 -34.06 -15.97 3.16
C LYS A 376 -32.94 -16.95 3.54
N ASP A 377 -32.20 -16.61 4.61
CA ASP A 377 -31.43 -17.45 5.55
C ASP A 377 -30.51 -18.59 5.04
N THR A 378 -30.28 -18.77 3.73
CA THR A 378 -29.42 -19.86 3.24
C THR A 378 -28.43 -19.51 2.12
N ASP A 379 -28.25 -18.24 1.77
CA ASP A 379 -27.35 -17.91 0.66
C ASP A 379 -25.89 -17.81 1.12
N HIS A 380 -25.34 -18.98 1.44
CA HIS A 380 -23.94 -19.30 1.28
C HIS A 380 -23.75 -19.81 -0.16
N PHE A 381 -23.43 -18.89 -1.08
CA PHE A 381 -22.84 -19.27 -2.37
C PHE A 381 -21.34 -19.48 -2.21
#